data_AF-A0A518IH69-F1
#
_entry.id   AF-A0A518IH69-F1
#
_cell.length_a   1.000
_cell.length_b   1.000
_cell.length_c   1.000
_cell.angle_alpha   90.00
_cell.angle_beta   90.00
_cell.angle_gamma   90.00
#
_symmetry.space_group_name_H-M   'P 1'
#
loop_
_entity.id
_entity.type
_entity.pdbx_description
1 polymer ?
#
loop_
_entity_poly.entity_id
_entity_poly.type
_entity_poly.pdbx_seq_one_letter_code
_entity_poly.pdbx_strand_id
1 'polypeptide(L)'
;MNSKTKQSARRPSLKVVVPVMLFCIYYPYSWLILSKGSWTGYRWNWIKMWPALPGLMPRAIFFHHIPDVLALAGMLVITIVLAGLLIYLASRRNWLFAVVAPLTFILSALNSMVAYSLYRM
;
A
#
# COMPACT_ATOMS: atom_id res chain seq x y z
N MET A 1 -44.19 16.00 -1.62
CA MET A 1 -43.71 14.59 -1.69
C MET A 1 -42.29 14.59 -2.24
N ASN A 2 -41.26 14.52 -1.37
CA ASN A 2 -39.86 14.53 -1.81
C ASN A 2 -39.44 13.13 -2.28
N SER A 3 -39.29 12.96 -3.59
CA SER A 3 -38.71 11.78 -4.21
C SER A 3 -37.21 11.70 -3.87
N LYS A 4 -36.89 11.09 -2.72
CA LYS A 4 -35.53 10.62 -2.46
C LYS A 4 -35.21 9.57 -3.52
N THR A 5 -34.58 9.99 -4.60
CA THR A 5 -33.89 9.14 -5.56
C THR A 5 -33.00 8.21 -4.76
N LYS A 6 -33.45 6.96 -4.58
CA LYS A 6 -32.59 5.86 -4.14
C LYS A 6 -31.54 5.72 -5.23
N GLN A 7 -30.44 6.47 -5.10
CA GLN A 7 -29.21 6.20 -5.84
C GLN A 7 -28.84 4.76 -5.49
N SER A 8 -29.25 3.84 -6.37
CA SER A 8 -28.77 2.47 -6.34
C SER A 8 -27.25 2.58 -6.34
N ALA A 9 -26.64 2.25 -5.20
CA ALA A 9 -25.20 2.32 -5.03
C ALA A 9 -24.58 1.30 -5.99
N ARG A 10 -24.33 1.74 -7.24
CA ARG A 10 -23.62 0.93 -8.23
C ARG A 10 -22.29 0.54 -7.61
N ARG A 11 -21.98 -0.76 -7.67
CA ARG A 11 -20.67 -1.25 -7.22
C ARG A 11 -19.59 -0.62 -8.11
N PRO A 12 -18.45 -0.21 -7.55
CA PRO A 12 -17.38 0.33 -8.35
C PRO A 12 -16.81 -0.79 -9.24
N SER A 13 -16.48 -0.45 -10.49
CA SER A 13 -15.91 -1.41 -11.43
C SER A 13 -14.52 -1.83 -10.97
N LEU A 14 -14.23 -3.14 -10.95
CA LEU A 14 -12.90 -3.67 -10.63
C LEU A 14 -11.79 -3.07 -11.50
N LYS A 15 -12.11 -2.70 -12.75
CA LYS A 15 -11.19 -2.03 -13.67
C LYS A 15 -10.73 -0.66 -13.16
N VAL A 16 -11.50 -0.01 -12.28
CA VAL A 16 -11.17 1.26 -11.65
C VAL A 16 -10.59 1.03 -10.24
N VAL A 17 -11.19 0.13 -9.46
CA VAL A 17 -10.76 -0.14 -8.08
C VAL A 17 -9.32 -0.63 -8.04
N VAL A 18 -8.97 -1.62 -8.87
CA VAL A 18 -7.63 -2.22 -8.86
C VAL A 18 -6.53 -1.17 -9.11
N PRO A 19 -6.52 -0.40 -10.22
CA PRO A 19 -5.46 0.57 -10.47
C PRO A 19 -5.45 1.70 -9.43
N VAL A 20 -6.61 2.18 -8.96
CA VAL A 20 -6.66 3.22 -7.93
C VAL A 20 -6.08 2.73 -6.61
N MET A 21 -6.44 1.51 -6.18
CA MET A 21 -5.92 0.94 -4.94
C MET A 21 -4.42 0.65 -5.05
N LEU A 22 -3.95 0.11 -6.17
CA LEU A 22 -2.52 -0.09 -6.40
C LEU A 22 -1.77 1.25 -6.40
N PHE A 23 -2.33 2.29 -7.01
CA PHE A 23 -1.77 3.63 -6.94
C PHE A 23 -1.71 4.13 -5.48
N CYS A 24 -2.80 4.00 -4.72
CA CYS A 24 -2.84 4.42 -3.33
C CYS A 24 -1.83 3.67 -2.45
N ILE A 25 -1.60 2.39 -2.72
CA ILE A 25 -0.64 1.56 -2.00
C ILE A 25 0.78 1.93 -2.39
N TYR A 26 1.11 2.01 -3.68
CA TYR A 26 2.52 2.06 -4.13
C TYR A 26 3.07 3.45 -4.43
N TYR A 27 2.21 4.40 -4.83
CA TYR A 27 2.66 5.76 -5.18
C TYR A 27 3.39 6.46 -4.03
N PRO A 28 2.97 6.33 -2.75
CA PRO A 28 3.71 6.95 -1.66
C PRO A 28 5.10 6.38 -1.41
N TYR A 29 5.51 5.28 -2.05
CA TYR A 29 6.89 4.78 -1.99
C TYR A 29 7.76 5.29 -3.14
N SER A 30 7.16 5.88 -4.17
CA SER A 30 7.86 6.39 -5.36
C SER A 30 8.87 7.49 -5.03
N TRP A 31 8.70 8.25 -3.93
CA TRP A 31 9.66 9.27 -3.54
C TRP A 31 10.95 8.68 -2.95
N LEU A 32 10.94 7.47 -2.38
CA LEU A 32 12.16 6.74 -2.00
C LEU A 32 13.01 6.49 -3.26
N ILE A 33 12.29 6.15 -4.33
CA ILE A 33 12.68 6.13 -5.74
C ILE A 33 13.53 7.33 -6.18
N LEU A 34 12.81 8.45 -6.13
CA LEU A 34 13.07 9.69 -6.83
C LEU A 34 13.77 10.74 -5.97
N SER A 35 14.11 10.39 -4.72
CA SER A 35 14.91 11.26 -3.82
C SER A 35 16.20 11.71 -4.52
N LYS A 36 16.73 12.90 -4.18
CA LYS A 36 17.96 13.43 -4.83
C LYS A 36 19.21 12.65 -4.36
N GLY A 37 20.14 12.38 -5.27
CA GLY A 37 21.37 11.61 -5.00
C GLY A 37 21.81 10.72 -6.16
N SER A 38 23.03 10.18 -6.10
CA SER A 38 23.53 9.20 -7.06
C SER A 38 22.77 7.88 -6.96
N TRP A 39 22.71 7.12 -8.07
CA TRP A 39 22.17 5.76 -8.08
C TRP A 39 23.12 4.83 -7.31
N THR A 40 23.00 4.84 -5.99
CA THR A 40 23.77 3.98 -5.09
C THR A 40 23.11 2.61 -4.92
N GLY A 41 23.84 1.63 -4.40
CA GLY A 41 23.29 0.31 -4.05
C GLY A 41 22.07 0.37 -3.12
N TYR A 42 21.96 1.45 -2.34
CA TYR A 42 20.81 1.75 -1.49
C TYR A 42 19.49 1.90 -2.28
N ARG A 43 19.50 2.60 -3.42
CA ARG A 43 18.29 2.73 -4.27
C ARG A 43 17.91 1.42 -4.94
N TRP A 44 18.91 0.63 -5.34
CA TRP A 44 18.67 -0.69 -5.89
C TRP A 44 18.01 -1.62 -4.87
N ASN A 45 18.34 -1.50 -3.58
CA ASN A 45 17.63 -2.22 -2.53
C ASN A 45 16.17 -1.78 -2.41
N TRP A 46 15.87 -0.48 -2.46
CA TRP A 46 14.48 0.01 -2.46
C TRP A 46 13.69 -0.53 -3.64
N ILE A 47 14.27 -0.57 -4.84
CA ILE A 47 13.62 -1.13 -6.04
C ILE A 47 13.33 -2.62 -5.85
N LYS A 48 14.31 -3.40 -5.36
CA LYS A 48 14.13 -4.83 -5.10
C LYS A 48 13.07 -5.10 -4.05
N MET A 49 13.00 -4.26 -3.02
CA MET A 49 12.03 -4.39 -1.92
C MET A 49 10.66 -3.80 -2.27
N TRP A 50 10.54 -3.00 -3.34
CA TRP A 50 9.31 -2.28 -3.72
C TRP A 50 8.04 -3.15 -3.60
N PRO A 51 7.99 -4.36 -4.17
CA PRO A 51 6.78 -5.18 -4.11
C PRO A 51 6.35 -5.58 -2.69
N ALA A 52 7.25 -5.52 -1.72
CA ALA A 52 7.03 -5.91 -0.33
C ALA A 52 6.96 -4.72 0.64
N LEU A 53 7.21 -3.49 0.17
CA LEU A 53 7.24 -2.28 1.02
C LEU A 53 5.95 -2.00 1.81
N PRO A 54 4.74 -2.25 1.27
CA PRO A 54 3.53 -2.10 2.07
C PRO A 54 3.51 -3.02 3.31
N GLY A 55 4.20 -4.16 3.26
CA GLY A 55 4.36 -5.10 4.37
C GLY A 55 5.53 -4.78 5.32
N LEU A 56 6.19 -3.63 5.19
CA LEU A 56 7.40 -3.29 5.95
C LEU A 56 7.12 -3.02 7.43
N MET A 57 6.02 -2.33 7.78
CA MET A 57 5.62 -2.14 9.18
C MET A 57 5.43 -3.48 9.92
N PRO A 58 4.68 -4.46 9.37
CA PRO A 58 4.59 -5.79 9.95
C PRO A 58 5.95 -6.46 10.21
N ARG A 59 6.93 -6.30 9.31
CA ARG A 59 8.30 -6.80 9.55
C ARG A 59 8.96 -6.10 10.72
N ALA A 60 8.92 -4.77 10.74
CA ALA A 60 9.55 -3.98 11.80
C ALA A 60 8.98 -4.30 13.20
N ILE A 61 7.70 -4.63 13.29
CA ILE A 61 7.01 -4.89 14.55
C ILE A 61 7.12 -6.37 14.96
N PHE A 62 6.86 -7.32 14.05
CA PHE A 62 6.66 -8.72 14.40
C PHE A 62 7.80 -9.66 13.99
N PHE A 63 8.65 -9.28 13.03
CA PHE A 63 9.61 -10.20 12.40
C PHE A 63 11.07 -9.75 12.51
N HIS A 64 11.39 -8.92 13.50
CA HIS A 64 12.75 -8.40 13.70
C HIS A 64 13.79 -9.48 14.05
N HIS A 65 13.35 -10.64 14.53
CA HIS A 65 14.23 -11.77 14.89
C HIS A 65 14.47 -12.77 13.74
N ILE A 66 13.78 -12.61 12.61
CA ILE A 66 13.75 -13.61 11.53
C ILE A 66 14.83 -13.30 10.48
N PRO A 67 15.51 -14.32 9.91
CA PRO A 67 16.45 -14.13 8.81
C PRO A 67 15.82 -13.35 7.63
N ASP A 68 16.63 -12.46 7.03
CA ASP A 68 16.18 -11.45 6.07
C ASP A 68 15.35 -12.00 4.90
N VAL A 69 15.72 -13.16 4.36
CA VAL A 69 15.02 -13.78 3.22
C VAL A 69 13.60 -14.20 3.60
N LEU A 70 13.44 -14.81 4.78
CA LEU A 70 12.14 -15.26 5.27
C LEU A 70 11.27 -14.07 5.69
N ALA A 71 11.88 -13.03 6.26
CA ALA A 71 11.21 -11.77 6.56
C ALA A 71 10.68 -11.10 5.27
N LEU A 72 11.47 -11.08 4.20
CA LEU A 72 11.07 -10.50 2.90
C LEU A 72 9.93 -11.30 2.24
N ALA A 73 9.99 -12.62 2.29
CA ALA A 73 8.90 -13.48 1.83
C ALA A 73 7.61 -13.23 2.63
N GLY A 74 7.71 -13.12 3.96
CA GLY A 74 6.58 -12.78 4.83
C GLY A 74 5.99 -11.40 4.51
N MET A 75 6.82 -10.39 4.30
CA MET A 75 6.37 -9.05 3.88
C MET A 75 5.59 -9.09 2.57
N LEU A 76 6.06 -9.88 1.61
CA LEU A 76 5.42 -10.01 0.30
C LEU A 76 4.06 -10.70 0.41
N VAL A 77 3.97 -11.78 1.19
CA VAL A 77 2.69 -12.47 1.48
C VAL A 77 1.72 -11.51 2.16
N ILE A 78 2.17 -10.79 3.19
CA ILE A 78 1.32 -9.81 3.90
C ILE A 78 0.86 -8.71 2.96
N THR A 79 1.74 -8.21 2.09
CA THR A 79 1.41 -7.20 1.09
C THR A 79 0.32 -7.70 0.13
N ILE A 80 0.44 -8.93 -0.38
CA ILE A 80 -0.57 -9.52 -1.27
C ILE A 80 -1.91 -9.67 -0.54
N VAL A 81 -1.91 -10.21 0.68
CA VAL A 81 -3.13 -10.40 1.47
C VAL A 81 -3.79 -9.06 1.78
N LEU A 82 -3.01 -8.06 2.21
CA LEU A 82 -3.50 -6.75 2.57
C LEU A 82 -4.03 -5.99 1.35
N ALA A 83 -3.31 -6.01 0.23
CA ALA A 83 -3.78 -5.42 -1.03
C ALA A 83 -5.06 -6.10 -1.52
N GLY A 84 -5.12 -7.44 -1.46
CA GLY A 84 -6.31 -8.21 -1.84
C GLY A 84 -7.53 -7.87 -0.97
N LEU A 85 -7.36 -7.79 0.35
CA LEU A 85 -8.41 -7.41 1.30
C LEU A 85 -8.89 -5.98 1.08
N LEU A 86 -7.97 -5.03 0.85
CA LEU A 86 -8.30 -3.64 0.59
C LEU A 86 -9.06 -3.48 -0.74
N ILE A 87 -8.63 -4.15 -1.81
CA ILE A 87 -9.32 -4.18 -3.10
C ILE A 87 -10.71 -4.81 -2.95
N TYR A 88 -10.81 -5.92 -2.22
CA TYR A 88 -12.08 -6.58 -1.94
C TYR A 88 -13.04 -5.66 -1.17
N LEU A 89 -12.56 -5.00 -0.11
CA LEU A 89 -13.34 -4.07 0.69
C LEU A 89 -13.81 -2.86 -0.12
N ALA A 90 -12.90 -2.27 -0.91
CA ALA A 90 -13.19 -1.18 -1.82
C ALA A 90 -14.23 -1.57 -2.89
N SER A 91 -14.20 -2.81 -3.37
CA SER A 91 -15.13 -3.31 -4.39
C SER A 91 -16.55 -3.57 -3.87
N ARG A 92 -16.72 -3.66 -2.54
CA ARG A 92 -17.99 -4.06 -1.92
C ARG A 92 -19.07 -2.97 -2.03
N ARG A 93 -18.71 -1.69 -1.90
CA ARG A 93 -19.66 -0.57 -1.90
C ARG A 93 -18.98 0.74 -2.29
N ASN A 94 -19.64 1.60 -3.08
CA ASN A 94 -19.07 2.87 -3.54
C ASN A 94 -18.60 3.80 -2.41
N TRP A 95 -19.35 3.87 -1.30
CA TRP A 95 -18.93 4.68 -0.15
C TRP A 95 -17.68 4.10 0.54
N LEU A 96 -17.53 2.76 0.57
CA LEU A 96 -16.32 2.14 1.10
C LEU A 96 -15.11 2.47 0.22
N PHE A 97 -15.25 2.45 -1.10
CA PHE A 97 -14.18 2.91 -2.00
C PHE A 97 -13.75 4.35 -1.69
N ALA A 98 -14.71 5.26 -1.50
CA ALA A 98 -14.44 6.65 -1.18
C ALA A 98 -13.71 6.86 0.16
N VAL A 99 -13.86 5.95 1.12
CA VAL A 99 -13.17 6.01 2.43
C VAL A 99 -11.86 5.23 2.42
N VAL A 100 -11.85 4.02 1.86
CA VAL A 100 -10.71 3.09 1.87
C VAL A 100 -9.56 3.62 1.03
N ALA A 101 -9.82 4.23 -0.14
CA ALA A 101 -8.76 4.76 -1.00
C ALA A 101 -7.93 5.87 -0.33
N PRO A 102 -8.53 6.98 0.17
CA PRO A 102 -7.75 8.02 0.85
C PRO A 102 -7.10 7.51 2.13
N LEU A 103 -7.79 6.67 2.91
CA LEU A 103 -7.21 6.08 4.12
C LEU A 103 -5.97 5.23 3.80
N THR A 104 -6.05 4.41 2.76
CA THR A 104 -4.94 3.56 2.29
C THR A 104 -3.77 4.41 1.80
N PHE A 105 -4.04 5.51 1.10
CA PHE A 105 -3.01 6.45 0.66
C PHE A 105 -2.27 7.08 1.85
N ILE A 106 -3.02 7.58 2.85
CA ILE A 106 -2.44 8.19 4.05
C ILE A 106 -1.60 7.16 4.82
N LEU A 107 -2.13 5.95 5.05
CA LEU A 107 -1.39 4.89 5.75
C LEU A 107 -0.13 4.48 4.98
N SER A 108 -0.19 4.41 3.65
CA SER A 108 0.98 4.09 2.82
C SER A 108 2.02 5.21 2.84
N ALA A 109 1.60 6.47 2.87
CA ALA A 109 2.50 7.61 3.03
C ALA A 109 3.22 7.60 4.39
N LEU A 110 2.47 7.37 5.48
CA LEU A 110 3.05 7.22 6.82
C LEU A 110 4.02 6.04 6.88
N ASN A 111 3.65 4.88 6.34
CA ASN A 111 4.53 3.71 6.31
C ASN A 111 5.79 3.96 5.48
N SER A 112 5.69 4.70 4.36
CA SER A 112 6.86 5.07 3.58
C SER A 112 7.81 6.01 4.34
N MET A 113 7.30 6.93 5.16
CA MET A 113 8.14 7.79 6.01
C MET A 113 8.86 6.96 7.08
N VAL A 114 8.14 6.02 7.71
CA VAL A 114 8.72 5.09 8.71
C VAL A 114 9.78 4.20 8.07
N ALA A 115 9.52 3.67 6.87
CA ALA A 115 10.49 2.89 6.11
C ALA A 115 11.78 3.68 5.85
N TYR A 116 11.66 4.95 5.45
CA TYR A 116 12.81 5.82 5.25
C TYR A 116 13.58 6.05 6.56
N SER A 117 12.91 6.30 7.68
CA SER A 117 13.61 6.52 8.96
C SER A 117 14.34 5.29 9.46
N LEU A 118 13.75 4.09 9.30
CA LEU A 118 14.34 2.84 9.77
C LEU A 118 15.56 2.40 8.96
N TYR A 119 15.54 2.65 7.65
CA TYR A 119 16.61 2.22 6.74
C TYR A 119 17.63 3.32 6.41
N ARG A 120 17.48 4.53 6.97
CA ARG A 120 18.49 5.59 6.87
C ARG A 120 19.52 5.52 8.02
N MET A 121 19.15 4.91 9.15
CA MET A 121 20.08 4.57 10.24
C MET A 121 20.95 3.38 9.85
#